data_AF-A0A2K6A746-F1
#
_entry.id   AF-A0A2K6A746-F1
#
_cell.length_a   1.000
_cell.length_b   1.000
_cell.length_c   1.000
_cell.angle_alpha   90.00
_cell.angle_beta   90.00
_cell.angle_gamma   90.00
#
_symmetry.space_group_name_H-M   'P 1'
#
loop_
_entity.id
_entity.type
_entity.pdbx_description
1 polymer ?
#
loop_
_entity_poly.entity_id
_entity_poly.type
_entity_poly.pdbx_seq_one_letter_code
_entity_poly.pdbx_strand_id
1 'polypeptide(L)' 'MSSSRVGLRLAACLLNISEARRKYIVENIAKAALLDKNGKKHPQVSVLNIFSDQDYNRSVITIAASVDKLVDKCNQA' A
#
# COMPACT_ATOMS: atom_id res chain seq x y z
N MET A 1 19.62 -30.78 -9.29
CA MET A 1 18.43 -30.49 -8.45
C MET A 1 17.70 -29.32 -9.09
N SER A 2 16.47 -29.52 -9.57
CA SER A 2 15.65 -28.42 -10.06
C SER A 2 15.26 -27.57 -8.84
N SER A 3 15.78 -26.35 -8.75
CA SER A 3 15.34 -25.39 -7.74
C SER A 3 13.93 -24.97 -8.12
N SER A 4 12.94 -25.55 -7.45
CA SER A 4 11.58 -25.03 -7.43
C SER A 4 11.64 -23.66 -6.78
N ARG A 5 11.93 -22.62 -7.57
CA ARG A 5 11.74 -21.24 -7.16
C ARG A 5 10.24 -21.05 -7.00
N VAL A 6 9.73 -21.29 -5.80
CA VAL A 6 8.38 -20.87 -5.42
C VAL A 6 8.36 -19.37 -5.64
N GLY A 7 7.72 -18.93 -6.72
CA GLY A 7 7.61 -17.52 -7.06
C GLY A 7 6.97 -16.75 -5.92
N LEU A 8 7.44 -15.53 -5.66
CA LEU A 8 6.86 -14.67 -4.64
C LEU A 8 5.40 -14.37 -5.02
N ARG A 9 4.45 -14.79 -4.17
CA ARG A 9 3.02 -14.49 -4.37
C ARG A 9 2.77 -13.04 -3.98
N LEU A 10 2.43 -12.23 -4.98
CA LEU A 10 2.07 -10.82 -4.79
C LEU A 10 0.56 -10.64 -4.88
N ALA A 11 0.05 -9.66 -4.14
CA ALA A 11 -1.32 -9.18 -4.23
C ALA A 11 -1.33 -7.66 -4.24
N ALA A 12 -2.43 -7.08 -4.72
CA ALA A 12 -2.69 -5.65 -4.67
C ALA A 12 -3.92 -5.35 -3.80
N CYS A 13 -3.82 -4.31 -2.98
CA CYS A 13 -4.89 -3.77 -2.13
C CYS A 13 -5.23 -2.37 -2.64
N LEU A 14 -6.51 -2.11 -2.92
CA LEU A 14 -7.01 -0.78 -3.24
C LEU A 14 -7.61 -0.18 -1.97
N LEU A 15 -6.88 0.75 -1.36
CA LEU A 15 -7.28 1.42 -0.13
C LEU A 15 -8.09 2.66 -0.47
N ASN A 16 -9.39 2.64 -0.16
CA ASN A 16 -10.28 3.78 -0.34
C ASN A 16 -10.17 4.72 0.87
N ILE A 17 -9.76 5.96 0.61
CA ILE A 17 -9.54 7.01 1.61
C ILE A 17 -10.58 8.10 1.42
N SER A 18 -11.30 8.47 2.49
CA SER A 18 -12.29 9.56 2.48
C SER A 18 -11.65 10.94 2.65
N GLU A 19 -10.56 11.21 1.93
CA GLU A 19 -9.84 12.48 1.90
C GLU A 19 -9.10 12.58 0.56
N ALA A 20 -9.31 13.68 -0.16
CA ALA A 20 -8.59 14.00 -1.39
C ALA A 20 -8.23 15.49 -1.53
N ARG A 21 -8.72 16.35 -0.64
CA ARG A 21 -8.52 17.81 -0.67
C ARG A 21 -7.17 18.20 -0.08
N ARG A 22 -6.73 17.50 0.96
CA ARG A 22 -5.43 17.70 1.61
C ARG A 22 -4.44 16.64 1.13
N LYS A 23 -3.77 16.95 0.01
CA LYS A 23 -2.78 16.06 -0.64
C LYS A 23 -1.76 15.46 0.35
N TYR A 24 -1.23 16.26 1.27
CA TYR A 24 -0.22 15.78 2.24
C TYR A 24 -0.76 14.67 3.16
N ILE A 25 -2.06 14.64 3.46
CA ILE A 25 -2.68 13.58 4.29
C ILE A 25 -2.65 12.26 3.52
N VAL A 26 -3.11 12.27 2.26
CA VAL A 26 -3.12 11.09 1.39
C VAL A 26 -1.69 10.59 1.16
N GLU A 27 -0.73 11.49 0.92
CA GLU A 27 0.68 11.13 0.77
C GLU A 27 1.27 10.54 2.06
N ASN A 28 0.89 11.04 3.23
CA ASN A 28 1.35 10.51 4.50
C ASN A 28 0.81 9.09 4.75
N ILE A 29 -0.44 8.82 4.37
CA ILE A 29 -1.01 7.46 4.41
C ILE A 29 -0.22 6.53 3.46
N ALA A 30 0.06 6.99 2.24
CA ALA A 30 0.85 6.21 1.27
C ALA A 30 2.27 5.94 1.77
N LYS A 31 2.92 6.93 2.39
CA LYS A 31 4.25 6.78 3.01
C LYS A 31 4.20 5.78 4.16
N ALA A 32 3.19 5.84 5.02
CA ALA A 32 3.03 4.93 6.15
C ALA A 32 2.89 3.46 5.69
N ALA A 33 2.22 3.21 4.57
CA ALA A 33 2.12 1.88 3.99
C ALA A 33 3.49 1.25 3.66
N LEU A 34 4.50 2.07 3.33
CA LEU A 34 5.84 1.63 2.97
C LEU A 34 6.74 1.33 4.17
N LEU A 35 6.39 1.77 5.39
CA LEU A 35 7.25 1.66 6.56
C LEU A 35 6.95 0.40 7.39
N ASP A 36 7.95 -0.22 7.98
CA ASP A 36 7.80 -1.27 8.98
C ASP A 36 7.57 -0.68 10.39
N LYS A 37 7.40 -1.54 11.40
CA LYS A 37 7.21 -1.15 12.80
C LYS A 37 8.36 -0.32 13.40
N ASN A 38 9.54 -0.34 12.77
CA ASN A 38 10.71 0.43 13.19
C ASN A 38 10.92 1.68 12.31
N GLY A 39 9.96 2.01 11.44
CA GLY A 39 10.05 3.15 10.52
C GLY A 39 10.98 2.94 9.32
N LYS A 40 11.44 1.71 9.04
CA LYS A 40 12.28 1.40 7.88
C LYS A 40 11.42 1.01 6.68
N LYS A 41 11.89 1.30 5.46
CA LYS A 41 11.17 0.87 4.24
C LYS A 41 11.09 -0.66 4.18
N HIS A 42 9.88 -1.18 3.97
CA HIS A 42 9.66 -2.61 3.80
C HIS A 42 9.98 -3.01 2.35
N PRO A 43 10.97 -3.88 2.10
CA PRO A 43 11.49 -4.14 0.75
C PRO A 43 10.48 -4.83 -0.19
N GLN A 44 9.43 -5.42 0.37
CA GLN A 44 8.39 -6.17 -0.36
C GLN A 44 7.05 -5.44 -0.41
N VAL A 45 7.01 -4.13 -0.14
CA VAL A 45 5.79 -3.32 -0.25
C VAL A 45 6.05 -2.17 -1.21
N SER A 46 5.09 -1.85 -2.05
CA SER A 46 5.17 -0.75 -3.01
C SER A 46 3.82 -0.07 -3.17
N VAL A 47 3.82 1.26 -3.23
CA VAL A 47 2.66 2.04 -3.66
C VAL A 47 2.75 2.17 -5.17
N LEU A 48 1.80 1.58 -5.89
CA LEU A 48 1.76 1.59 -7.35
C LEU A 48 1.07 2.83 -7.90
N ASN A 49 0.07 3.35 -7.19
CA ASN A 49 -0.71 4.49 -7.63
C ASN A 49 -1.35 5.23 -6.45
N ILE A 50 -1.57 6.54 -6.64
CA ILE A 50 -2.43 7.38 -5.80
C ILE A 50 -3.36 8.14 -6.75
N PHE A 51 -4.63 7.75 -6.77
CA PHE A 51 -5.68 8.47 -7.47
C PHE A 51 -6.47 9.32 -6.48
N SER A 52 -6.85 10.54 -6.84
CA SER A 52 -7.58 11.46 -5.96
C SER A 52 -8.66 12.20 -6.74
N ASP A 53 -9.89 12.11 -6.25
CA ASP A 53 -11.05 12.87 -6.72
C ASP A 53 -11.40 13.92 -5.65
N GLN A 54 -11.09 15.19 -5.95
CA GLN A 54 -11.28 16.29 -5.00
C GLN A 54 -12.76 16.67 -4.84
N ASP A 55 -13.56 16.51 -5.90
CA ASP A 55 -14.99 16.82 -5.91
C ASP A 55 -15.73 15.83 -5.02
N TYR A 56 -15.39 14.55 -5.12
CA TYR A 56 -15.95 13.51 -4.27
C TYR A 56 -15.26 13.36 -2.90
N ASN A 57 -14.16 14.09 -2.67
CA ASN A 57 -13.32 13.98 -1.49
C ASN A 57 -12.88 12.53 -1.18
N ARG A 58 -12.50 11.77 -2.22
CA ARG A 58 -12.03 10.39 -2.08
C ARG A 58 -10.75 10.14 -2.87
N SER A 59 -9.84 9.41 -2.25
CA SER A 59 -8.62 8.93 -2.87
C SER A 59 -8.55 7.41 -2.85
N VAL A 60 -7.87 6.83 -3.82
CA VAL A 60 -7.57 5.40 -3.89
C VAL A 60 -6.05 5.24 -3.93
N ILE A 61 -5.49 4.57 -2.93
CA ILE A 61 -4.08 4.18 -2.90
C ILE A 61 -3.98 2.72 -3.30
N THR A 62 -3.23 2.42 -4.35
CA THR A 62 -2.98 1.03 -4.78
C THR A 62 -1.64 0.58 -4.20
N ILE A 63 -1.69 -0.42 -3.31
CA ILE A 63 -0.51 -1.00 -2.66
C ILE A 63 -0.32 -2.41 -3.19
N ALA A 64 0.89 -2.78 -3.59
CA ALA A 64 1.26 -4.15 -3.90
C ALA A 64 2.28 -4.68 -2.90
N ALA A 65 2.08 -5.90 -2.44
CA ALA A 65 3.00 -6.57 -1.51
C ALA A 65 2.91 -8.09 -1.64
N SER A 66 3.78 -8.82 -0.94
CA SER A 66 3.55 -10.24 -0.70
C SER A 66 2.26 -10.45 0.10
N VAL A 67 1.55 -11.54 -0.18
CA VAL A 67 0.23 -11.81 0.44
C VAL A 67 0.27 -11.67 1.97
N ASP A 68 1.29 -12.25 2.60
CA ASP A 68 1.47 -12.20 4.06
C ASP A 68 1.63 -10.77 4.59
N LYS A 69 2.29 -9.90 3.82
CA LYS A 69 2.56 -8.50 4.20
C LYS A 69 1.39 -7.58 3.90
N LEU A 70 0.59 -7.90 2.90
CA LEU A 70 -0.59 -7.13 2.55
C LEU A 70 -1.65 -7.19 3.66
N VAL A 71 -1.82 -8.37 4.28
CA VAL A 71 -2.75 -8.61 5.40
C VAL A 71 -2.39 -7.72 6.59
N ASP A 72 -1.11 -7.66 6.97
CA ASP A 72 -0.63 -6.80 8.07
C ASP A 72 -0.91 -5.31 7.80
N LYS A 73 -0.90 -4.89 6.52
CA LYS A 73 -1.03 -3.49 6.12
C LYS A 73 -2.47 -3.02 5.96
N CYS A 74 -3.34 -3.82 5.36
CA CYS A 74 -4.73 -3.42 5.13
C CYS A 74 -5.65 -3.66 6.35
N ASN A 75 -5.25 -4.48 7.34
CA ASN A 75 -6.03 -4.69 8.58
C ASN A 75 -5.71 -3.71 9.71
N GLN A 76 -4.72 -2.84 9.54
CA GLN A 76 -4.35 -1.80 10.52
C GLN A 76 -4.79 -0.38 10.09
N ALA A 77 -5.43 -0.26 8.93
CA ALA A 77 -5.87 1.01 8.34
C ALA A 77 -7.31 1.35 8.68
#